data_AF-A0A0C3FMG2-F1
#
_entry.id   AF-A0A0C3FMG2-F1
#
_cell.length_a   1.000
_cell.length_b   1.000
_cell.length_c   1.000
_cell.angle_alpha   90.00
_cell.angle_beta   90.00
_cell.angle_gamma   90.00
#
_symmetry.space_group_name_H-M   'P 1'
#
loop_
_entity.id
_entity.type
_entity.pdbx_description
1 polymer ?
#
loop_
_entity_poly.entity_id
_entity_poly.type
_entity_poly.pdbx_seq_one_letter_code
_entity_poly.pdbx_strand_id
1 'polypeptide(L)'
;MASLALHQTRRTLFPALRSPWATPAITAALLPTFLASQQPFNWAMPTLQSLLDLLPPFLLAVPKKKVSHSRKAMRSASKGLKDKKNIVSCPACGQPKLAHHLCADCFSSLTRRWKAYVPYMNQTVDTRPIRRDASPPHRIAAPNTPSSNVSERD
;
A
#
# COMPACT_ATOMS: atom_id res chain seq x y z
N MET A 1 -15.66 -31.94 23.17
CA MET A 1 -14.85 -32.72 22.21
C MET A 1 -15.39 -32.44 20.81
N ALA A 2 -14.86 -31.41 20.14
CA ALA A 2 -15.18 -31.11 18.74
C ALA A 2 -13.96 -30.43 18.12
N SER A 3 -13.25 -31.18 17.29
CA SER A 3 -12.05 -30.75 16.57
C SER A 3 -12.43 -30.36 15.15
N LEU A 4 -12.33 -29.06 14.81
CA LEU A 4 -12.42 -28.60 13.43
C LEU A 4 -11.00 -28.45 12.87
N ALA A 5 -10.72 -29.27 11.85
CA ALA A 5 -9.45 -29.38 11.16
C ALA A 5 -9.13 -28.11 10.37
N LEU A 6 -7.95 -27.53 10.64
CA LEU A 6 -7.39 -26.45 9.84
C LEU A 6 -6.85 -27.03 8.52
N HIS A 7 -7.39 -26.54 7.40
CA HIS A 7 -6.85 -26.81 6.07
C HIS A 7 -5.48 -26.16 5.92
N GLN A 8 -4.47 -27.01 5.74
CA GLN A 8 -3.07 -26.65 5.59
C GLN A 8 -2.77 -26.33 4.13
N THR A 9 -2.90 -25.06 3.74
CA THR A 9 -2.45 -24.60 2.41
C THR A 9 -0.94 -24.35 2.42
N ARG A 10 -0.17 -25.41 2.14
CA ARG A 10 1.21 -25.29 1.64
C ARG A 10 1.17 -24.66 0.24
N ARG A 11 1.59 -23.40 0.12
CA ARG A 11 1.98 -22.80 -1.16
C ARG A 11 3.34 -22.12 -0.99
N THR A 12 4.38 -22.93 -0.99
CA THR A 12 5.76 -22.48 -1.21
C THR A 12 5.99 -22.38 -2.71
N LEU A 13 5.77 -21.20 -3.29
CA LEU A 13 6.23 -20.87 -4.63
C LEU A 13 7.38 -19.88 -4.47
N PHE A 14 8.58 -20.42 -4.27
CA PHE A 14 9.82 -19.67 -4.47
C PHE A 14 10.04 -19.54 -5.98
N PRO A 15 10.05 -18.33 -6.57
CA PRO A 15 10.53 -18.18 -7.93
C PRO A 15 12.06 -18.32 -7.93
N ALA A 16 12.55 -19.35 -8.61
CA ALA A 16 13.96 -19.54 -8.92
C ALA A 16 14.44 -18.37 -9.79
N LEU A 17 15.29 -17.51 -9.23
CA LEU A 17 15.96 -16.44 -9.95
C LEU A 17 17.03 -17.09 -10.85
N ARG A 18 16.67 -17.36 -12.11
CA ARG A 18 17.62 -17.79 -13.15
C ARG A 18 18.36 -16.57 -13.67
N SER A 19 19.59 -16.40 -13.21
CA SER A 19 20.60 -15.55 -13.86
C SER A 19 21.19 -16.29 -15.06
N PRO A 20 21.31 -15.67 -16.24
CA PRO A 20 22.20 -16.12 -17.29
C PRO A 20 23.52 -15.34 -17.23
N TRP A 21 24.61 -16.08 -17.08
CA TRP A 21 25.97 -15.63 -17.30
C TRP A 21 26.32 -15.55 -18.80
N ALA A 22 27.37 -14.77 -19.09
CA ALA A 22 28.24 -14.73 -20.29
C ALA A 22 27.83 -13.77 -21.45
N THR A 23 28.69 -12.94 -22.05
CA THR A 23 30.17 -12.72 -22.06
C THR A 23 30.45 -11.38 -22.87
N PRO A 24 31.65 -11.04 -23.43
CA PRO A 24 32.68 -10.14 -22.87
C PRO A 24 33.12 -9.01 -23.86
N ALA A 25 34.30 -8.40 -23.60
CA ALA A 25 35.02 -7.34 -24.33
C ALA A 25 34.57 -5.91 -23.94
N ILE A 26 35.46 -5.02 -23.47
CA ILE A 26 36.59 -4.43 -24.20
C ILE A 26 37.69 -3.98 -23.21
N THR A 27 38.92 -4.16 -23.66
CA THR A 27 40.19 -3.63 -23.16
C THR A 27 40.23 -2.11 -22.98
N ALA A 28 40.79 -1.61 -21.86
CA ALA A 28 41.59 -0.39 -21.85
C ALA A 28 42.40 -0.30 -20.55
N ALA A 29 43.71 -0.37 -20.68
CA ALA A 29 44.66 -0.09 -19.61
C ALA A 29 44.63 1.41 -19.28
N LEU A 30 44.34 1.76 -18.02
CA LEU A 30 44.76 3.02 -17.40
C LEU A 30 44.98 2.77 -15.90
N LEU A 31 46.23 2.53 -15.54
CA LEU A 31 46.72 2.83 -14.19
C LEU A 31 47.13 4.30 -14.18
N PRO A 32 46.64 5.06 -13.19
CA PRO A 32 47.60 5.77 -12.36
C PRO A 32 47.26 5.60 -10.87
N THR A 33 48.20 4.95 -10.18
CA THR A 33 48.74 5.36 -8.87
C THR A 33 47.91 6.36 -8.04
N PHE A 34 46.97 5.83 -7.24
CA PHE A 34 46.55 6.46 -5.98
C PHE A 34 47.05 5.59 -4.81
N LEU A 35 48.37 5.45 -4.73
CA LEU A 35 49.10 4.87 -3.60
C LEU A 35 49.83 6.00 -2.87
N ALA A 36 49.08 6.92 -2.25
CA ALA A 36 49.65 7.87 -1.29
C ALA A 36 48.55 8.61 -0.53
N SER A 37 47.92 7.92 0.43
CA SER A 37 47.45 8.48 1.71
C SER A 37 46.51 7.47 2.37
N GLN A 38 47.04 6.28 2.67
CA GLN A 38 46.49 5.56 3.81
C GLN A 38 47.16 6.16 5.04
N GLN A 39 46.55 7.21 5.58
CA GLN A 39 46.77 7.51 7.00
C GLN A 39 46.32 6.25 7.74
N PRO A 40 47.19 5.55 8.49
CA PRO A 40 46.72 4.45 9.30
C PRO A 40 45.68 5.04 10.25
N PHE A 41 44.43 4.62 10.10
CA PHE A 41 43.41 4.84 11.10
C PHE A 41 43.91 4.11 12.34
N ASN A 42 44.69 4.81 13.15
CA ASN A 42 45.21 4.30 14.40
C ASN A 42 43.98 4.12 15.28
N TRP A 43 43.46 2.90 15.31
CA TRP A 43 42.73 2.39 16.45
C TRP A 43 43.68 2.45 17.64
N ALA A 44 43.78 3.64 18.24
CA ALA A 44 44.20 3.77 19.61
C ALA A 44 43.15 3.00 20.42
N MET A 45 43.42 1.72 20.62
CA MET A 45 42.68 0.89 21.56
C MET A 45 42.76 1.66 22.88
N PRO A 46 41.62 2.15 23.42
CA PRO A 46 41.65 2.78 24.73
C PRO A 46 42.27 1.76 25.68
N THR A 47 43.23 2.22 26.49
CA THR A 47 43.88 1.39 27.51
C THR A 47 42.80 0.93 28.48
N LEU A 48 42.23 -0.25 28.22
CA LEU A 48 41.14 -0.81 29.00
C LEU A 48 41.68 -1.16 30.39
N GLN A 49 41.49 -0.26 31.35
CA GLN A 49 41.83 -0.54 32.74
C GLN A 49 40.90 -1.58 33.37
N SER A 50 39.74 -1.86 32.76
CA SER A 50 38.82 -2.90 33.22
C SER A 50 37.92 -3.42 32.09
N LEU A 51 37.75 -4.73 32.06
CA LEU A 51 36.93 -5.48 31.11
C LEU A 51 35.45 -5.04 31.12
N LEU A 52 34.99 -4.45 32.23
CA LEU A 52 33.66 -3.87 32.39
C LEU A 52 33.39 -2.66 31.48
N ASP A 53 34.43 -1.93 31.07
CA ASP A 53 34.31 -0.72 30.24
C ASP A 53 34.15 -1.06 28.75
N LEU A 54 34.52 -2.29 28.37
CA LEU A 54 34.29 -2.85 27.04
C LEU A 54 32.89 -3.46 26.90
N LEU A 55 32.21 -3.75 28.02
CA LEU A 55 30.87 -4.30 28.00
C LEU A 55 29.87 -3.18 27.74
N PRO A 56 29.25 -3.15 26.55
CA PRO A 56 28.27 -2.12 26.23
C PRO A 56 27.08 -2.17 27.20
N PRO A 57 26.50 -1.01 27.55
CA PRO A 57 25.43 -0.89 28.54
C PRO A 57 24.16 -1.71 28.21
N PHE A 58 24.05 -2.24 26.99
CA PHE A 58 22.98 -3.16 26.63
C PHE A 58 23.03 -4.49 27.39
N LEU A 59 24.21 -4.95 27.85
CA LEU A 59 24.33 -6.17 28.68
C LEU A 59 23.73 -5.96 30.08
N LEU A 60 23.73 -4.72 30.57
CA LEU A 60 23.10 -4.33 31.82
C LEU A 60 21.60 -4.03 31.66
N ALA A 61 21.14 -3.70 30.45
CA ALA A 61 19.75 -3.35 30.14
C ALA A 61 18.81 -4.56 29.95
N VAL A 62 19.08 -5.67 30.63
CA VAL A 62 18.26 -6.89 30.55
C VAL A 62 17.19 -6.86 31.65
N PRO A 63 15.93 -7.24 31.36
CA PRO A 63 14.89 -7.37 32.37
C PRO A 63 15.33 -8.31 33.51
N LYS A 64 15.46 -7.78 34.73
CA LYS A 64 15.91 -8.55 35.89
C LYS A 64 15.00 -9.71 36.25
N LYS A 65 13.69 -9.57 36.03
CA LYS A 65 12.64 -10.54 36.36
C LYS A 65 11.54 -10.54 35.31
N LYS A 66 10.89 -11.71 35.12
CA LYS A 66 9.71 -11.86 34.28
C LYS A 66 8.53 -11.05 34.86
N VAL A 67 7.78 -10.37 33.99
CA VAL A 67 6.59 -9.61 34.37
C VAL A 67 5.45 -10.57 34.73
N SER A 68 4.70 -10.29 35.80
CA SER A 68 3.51 -11.08 36.18
C SER A 68 2.40 -10.96 35.14
N HIS A 69 1.52 -11.97 35.09
CA HIS A 69 0.39 -11.98 34.15
C HIS A 69 -0.51 -10.74 34.32
N SER A 70 -0.85 -10.37 35.56
CA SER A 70 -1.64 -9.17 35.88
C SER A 70 -0.97 -7.88 35.38
N ARG A 71 0.34 -7.70 35.66
CA ARG A 71 1.06 -6.49 35.23
C ARG A 71 1.18 -6.41 33.70
N LYS A 72 1.29 -7.53 32.99
CA LYS A 72 1.21 -7.58 31.53
C LYS A 72 -0.17 -7.18 31.03
N ALA A 73 -1.24 -7.73 31.62
CA ALA A 73 -2.62 -7.47 31.23
C ALA A 73 -3.02 -6.00 31.41
N MET A 74 -2.68 -5.40 32.56
CA MET A 74 -2.93 -3.97 32.81
C MET A 74 -2.25 -3.07 31.78
N ARG A 75 -1.01 -3.40 31.39
CA ARG A 75 -0.27 -2.65 30.35
C ARG A 75 -0.87 -2.80 28.95
N SER A 76 -1.53 -3.92 28.64
CA SER A 76 -2.19 -4.12 27.35
C SER A 76 -3.61 -3.57 27.30
N ALA A 77 -4.27 -3.42 28.44
CA ALA A 77 -5.66 -2.96 28.52
C ALA A 77 -5.88 -1.56 27.92
N SER A 78 -4.87 -0.69 28.00
CA SER A 78 -4.93 0.66 27.43
C SER A 78 -4.76 0.72 25.90
N LYS A 79 -4.50 -0.41 25.23
CA LYS A 79 -4.20 -0.47 23.79
C LYS A 79 -5.40 -0.88 22.93
N GLY A 80 -6.62 -0.69 23.41
CA GLY A 80 -7.83 -0.99 22.65
C GLY A 80 -7.99 -0.15 21.39
N LEU A 81 -8.65 -0.71 20.36
CA LEU A 81 -9.03 0.06 19.18
C LEU A 81 -10.09 1.10 19.57
N LYS A 82 -9.88 2.35 19.15
CA LYS A 82 -10.86 3.42 19.38
C LYS A 82 -12.01 3.30 18.38
N ASP A 83 -13.23 3.43 18.87
CA ASP A 83 -14.42 3.41 18.03
C ASP A 83 -14.47 4.62 17.08
N LYS A 84 -14.79 4.36 15.83
CA LYS A 84 -14.99 5.40 14.81
C LYS A 84 -16.44 5.87 14.84
N LYS A 85 -16.68 7.09 15.33
CA LYS A 85 -18.02 7.71 15.40
C LYS A 85 -18.43 8.47 14.14
N ASN A 86 -17.55 8.56 13.16
CA ASN A 86 -17.72 9.37 11.95
C ASN A 86 -18.22 8.56 10.76
N ILE A 87 -19.09 7.58 10.98
CA ILE A 87 -19.71 6.76 9.94
C ILE A 87 -21.10 7.34 9.65
N VAL A 88 -21.34 7.73 8.40
CA VAL A 88 -22.60 8.34 7.93
C VAL A 88 -23.12 7.58 6.71
N SER A 89 -24.42 7.60 6.48
CA SER A 89 -25.01 6.96 5.30
C SER A 89 -24.72 7.76 4.03
N CYS A 90 -24.42 7.08 2.92
CA CYS A 90 -24.23 7.72 1.62
C CYS A 90 -25.57 8.20 1.05
N PRO A 91 -25.68 9.45 0.55
CA PRO A 91 -26.92 9.97 -0.01
C PRO A 91 -27.33 9.34 -1.35
N ALA A 92 -26.39 8.69 -2.07
CA ALA A 92 -26.67 8.09 -3.37
C ALA A 92 -27.08 6.62 -3.28
N CYS A 93 -26.38 5.81 -2.49
CA CYS A 93 -26.60 4.36 -2.40
C CYS A 93 -27.03 3.86 -1.01
N GLY A 94 -27.06 4.72 0.01
CA GLY A 94 -27.40 4.35 1.38
C GLY A 94 -26.32 3.60 2.17
N GLN A 95 -25.23 3.13 1.52
CA GLN A 95 -24.16 2.39 2.21
C GLN A 95 -23.38 3.26 3.21
N PRO A 96 -22.86 2.67 4.31
CA PRO A 96 -22.08 3.40 5.30
C PRO A 96 -20.76 3.89 4.70
N LYS A 97 -20.48 5.17 4.86
CA LYS A 97 -19.23 5.80 4.44
C LYS A 97 -18.62 6.63 5.57
N LEU A 98 -17.34 6.95 5.45
CA LEU A 98 -16.67 7.84 6.39
C LEU A 98 -17.07 9.30 6.12
N ALA A 99 -17.31 10.08 7.17
CA ALA A 99 -17.62 11.50 7.06
C ALA A 99 -16.49 12.25 6.33
N HIS A 100 -16.84 13.18 5.44
CA HIS A 100 -15.90 13.90 4.54
C HIS A 100 -15.18 13.06 3.49
N HIS A 101 -15.49 11.76 3.37
CA HIS A 101 -14.96 10.91 2.31
C HIS A 101 -16.03 10.58 1.25
N LEU A 102 -15.56 10.28 0.04
CA LEU A 102 -16.37 9.68 -1.01
C LEU A 102 -16.72 8.24 -0.64
N CYS A 103 -17.92 7.80 -1.01
CA CYS A 103 -18.33 6.41 -0.82
C CYS A 103 -17.50 5.49 -1.72
N ALA A 104 -16.93 4.41 -1.17
CA ALA A 104 -16.11 3.46 -1.90
C ALA A 104 -16.89 2.75 -3.02
N ASP A 105 -18.15 2.40 -2.78
CA ASP A 105 -19.00 1.69 -3.74
C ASP A 105 -19.44 2.61 -4.88
N CYS A 106 -19.94 3.81 -4.55
CA CYS A 106 -20.30 4.79 -5.57
C CYS A 106 -19.08 5.16 -6.41
N PHE A 107 -17.95 5.45 -5.78
CA PHE A 107 -16.72 5.80 -6.49
C PHE A 107 -16.26 4.67 -7.41
N SER A 108 -16.21 3.42 -6.92
CA SER A 108 -15.77 2.30 -7.74
C SER A 108 -16.70 2.02 -8.91
N SER A 109 -18.03 2.08 -8.71
CA SER A 109 -19.01 1.90 -9.79
C SER A 109 -18.90 3.01 -10.84
N LEU A 110 -18.73 4.26 -10.39
CA LEU A 110 -18.58 5.42 -11.26
C LEU A 110 -17.29 5.30 -12.05
N THR A 111 -16.14 5.11 -11.40
CA THR A 111 -14.84 4.96 -12.06
C THR A 111 -14.84 3.83 -13.09
N ARG A 112 -15.48 2.68 -12.81
CA ARG A 112 -15.62 1.59 -13.78
C ARG A 112 -16.42 2.02 -15.01
N ARG A 113 -17.56 2.68 -14.82
CA ARG A 113 -18.39 3.23 -15.91
C ARG A 113 -17.63 4.26 -16.74
N TRP A 114 -16.95 5.21 -16.08
CA TRP A 114 -16.13 6.22 -16.77
C TRP A 114 -15.01 5.58 -17.57
N LYS A 115 -14.29 4.61 -17.01
CA LYS A 115 -13.23 3.89 -17.75
C LYS A 115 -13.76 3.13 -18.96
N ALA A 116 -14.98 2.60 -18.90
CA ALA A 116 -15.64 2.00 -20.06
C ALA A 116 -16.03 3.03 -21.12
N TYR A 117 -16.36 4.25 -20.70
CA TYR A 117 -16.74 5.36 -21.58
C TYR A 117 -15.55 6.13 -22.19
N VAL A 118 -14.44 6.25 -21.47
CA VAL A 118 -13.22 6.97 -21.93
C VAL A 118 -12.68 6.51 -23.30
N PRO A 119 -12.60 5.21 -23.65
CA PRO A 119 -12.16 4.78 -24.99
C PRO A 119 -13.13 5.17 -26.12
N TYR A 120 -14.30 5.76 -25.79
CA TYR A 120 -15.23 6.35 -26.76
C TYR A 120 -15.11 7.88 -26.82
N MET A 121 -14.68 8.55 -25.75
CA MET A 121 -14.50 10.02 -25.70
C MET A 121 -13.21 10.52 -26.38
N ASN A 122 -12.17 9.68 -26.45
CA ASN A 122 -10.95 10.01 -27.21
C ASN A 122 -11.13 9.91 -28.73
N GLN A 123 -12.30 9.44 -29.21
CA GLN A 123 -12.67 9.44 -30.62
C GLN A 123 -13.31 10.77 -31.08
N THR A 124 -13.92 11.54 -30.16
CA THR A 124 -14.65 12.79 -30.48
C THR A 124 -13.82 14.06 -30.30
N VAL A 125 -12.53 13.94 -29.94
CA VAL A 125 -11.56 15.01 -30.21
C VAL A 125 -11.18 14.91 -31.68
N ASP A 126 -12.18 15.08 -32.55
CA ASP A 126 -11.96 15.44 -33.94
C ASP A 126 -11.17 16.75 -33.88
N THR A 127 -9.87 16.69 -34.20
CA THR A 127 -8.99 17.86 -34.39
C THR A 127 -9.39 18.69 -35.61
N ARG A 128 -10.59 18.47 -36.16
CA ARG A 128 -11.16 19.29 -37.21
C ARG A 128 -11.45 20.68 -36.63
N PRO A 129 -10.94 21.76 -37.24
CA PRO A 129 -11.22 23.11 -36.78
C PRO A 129 -12.73 23.33 -36.78
N ILE A 130 -13.25 23.98 -35.73
CA ILE A 130 -14.65 24.36 -35.60
C ILE A 130 -15.00 25.25 -36.80
N ARG A 131 -15.57 24.66 -37.87
CA ARG A 131 -16.32 25.44 -38.85
C ARG A 131 -17.61 25.87 -38.15
N ARG A 132 -17.85 27.17 -38.11
CA ARG A 132 -18.91 27.84 -37.34
C ARG A 132 -20.34 27.56 -37.83
N ASP A 133 -20.51 26.54 -38.68
CA ASP A 133 -21.69 26.43 -39.55
C ASP A 133 -22.49 25.14 -39.34
N ALA A 134 -22.18 24.34 -38.32
CA ALA A 134 -22.91 23.09 -38.05
C ALA A 134 -23.81 23.23 -36.81
N SER A 135 -25.13 23.26 -37.05
CA SER A 135 -26.17 23.16 -36.03
C SER A 135 -25.92 21.99 -35.06
N PRO A 136 -26.27 22.13 -33.76
CA PRO A 136 -26.08 21.08 -32.77
C PRO A 136 -26.79 19.78 -33.18
N PRO A 137 -26.17 18.60 -32.97
CA PRO A 137 -26.87 17.34 -33.16
C PRO A 137 -28.04 17.26 -32.17
N HIS A 138 -29.25 17.18 -32.71
CA HIS A 138 -30.48 16.93 -31.97
C HIS A 138 -30.34 15.66 -31.11
N ARG A 139 -30.63 15.81 -29.82
CA ARG A 139 -31.02 14.78 -28.82
C ARG A 139 -30.41 13.38 -29.01
N ILE A 140 -29.38 13.09 -28.22
CA ILE A 140 -29.09 11.69 -27.83
C ILE A 140 -30.22 11.26 -26.89
N ALA A 141 -31.03 10.31 -27.34
CA ALA A 141 -32.06 9.65 -26.53
C ALA A 141 -31.41 9.03 -25.28
N ALA A 142 -32.01 9.28 -24.12
CA ALA A 142 -31.58 8.69 -22.86
C ALA A 142 -31.67 7.15 -22.93
N PRO A 143 -30.69 6.40 -22.39
CA PRO A 143 -30.85 4.96 -22.25
C PRO A 143 -31.98 4.66 -21.26
N ASN A 144 -32.95 3.92 -21.77
CA ASN A 144 -34.14 3.40 -21.14
C ASN A 144 -33.96 3.09 -19.64
N THR A 145 -34.71 3.78 -18.79
CA THR A 145 -34.93 3.38 -17.40
C THR A 145 -35.74 2.09 -17.38
N PRO A 146 -35.33 1.04 -16.66
CA PRO A 146 -36.22 -0.09 -16.40
C PRO A 146 -37.36 0.41 -15.51
N SER A 147 -38.58 0.42 -16.05
CA SER A 147 -39.81 0.55 -15.28
C SER A 147 -39.92 -0.65 -14.34
N SER A 148 -39.60 -0.46 -13.06
CA SER A 148 -40.05 -1.38 -12.01
C SER A 148 -41.28 -0.77 -11.35
N ASN A 149 -42.45 -1.24 -11.78
CA ASN A 149 -43.70 -1.11 -11.06
C ASN A 149 -43.52 -1.57 -9.61
N VAL A 150 -43.81 -0.69 -8.65
CA VAL A 150 -44.21 -1.09 -7.29
C VAL A 150 -45.53 -0.38 -7.02
N SER A 151 -46.57 -1.20 -7.05
CA SER A 151 -47.90 -0.92 -6.55
C SER A 151 -47.86 -0.68 -5.05
N GLU A 152 -48.24 0.51 -4.59
CA GLU A 152 -48.70 0.73 -3.22
C GLU A 152 -50.18 1.09 -3.26
N ARG A 153 -50.97 0.21 -2.65
CA ARG A 153 -52.41 0.26 -2.46
C ARG A 153 -52.70 1.10 -1.21
N ASP A 154 -53.77 1.88 -1.30
CA ASP A 154 -54.58 2.35 -0.17
C ASP A 154 -55.10 1.18 0.70
#